data_AF-A0AAJ0CH13-F1
#
_entry.id   AF-A0AAJ0CH13-F1
#
_cell.length_a   1.000
_cell.length_b   1.000
_cell.length_c   1.000
_cell.angle_alpha   90.00
_cell.angle_beta   90.00
_cell.angle_gamma   90.00
#
_symmetry.space_group_name_H-M   'P 1'
#
loop_
_entity.id
_entity.type
_entity.pdbx_description
1 polymer ?
#
loop_
_entity_poly.entity_id
_entity_poly.type
_entity_poly.pdbx_seq_one_letter_code
_entity_poly.pdbx_strand_id
1 'polypeptide(L)'
;MGIVSVVGASSLVLSLAASASIVKGNVLEPRQSFRSPQWFRPGVHCYKREESCLGTEVWCAKPEYYKDIDKYPSQQACFDARIERTEWRYINTDCLADLETCDGTDVVCSRIEDWAIRASCYAARPKGKWFPKYSPGCLAAGREVDERCVGTDEFCKGEARVKLYGSAEACLGRREAATKENKKQGFLIKNALKCYGDPTEECQGTEDFCFRATAPKRHQEPAQVLACVESRVRPPLYAANSPDCDTSKQNHVFSEACVGTNIWCASQARVKIYGSKERCEAFRQPYSAGPGKWVPPQQACRDNLDQSEQCKGTEQICQWQSLDRNSCYGARETAPFLLPEQPNGCPPTKPQVESCVGTDSWCYKGYNEMNYLSQGECFSRRGFKHDELVARVVKKMGDMMTETILKHGEKVIKDALYYDLVGKRGDENSAKASVNNYVNQYLEKLEKETLPEATEKFMTNVQKAAVARHR
;
A
#
# COMPACT_ATOMS: atom_id res chain seq x y z
N MET A 1 -28.69 32.02 -37.14
CA MET A 1 -30.14 31.92 -37.43
C MET A 1 -30.76 30.97 -36.40
N GLY A 2 -31.80 31.41 -35.68
CA GLY A 2 -32.63 30.63 -34.74
C GLY A 2 -32.16 30.65 -33.27
N ILE A 3 -32.52 31.64 -32.42
CA ILE A 3 -33.75 31.77 -31.56
C ILE A 3 -33.67 30.84 -30.33
N VAL A 4 -33.37 31.24 -29.08
CA VAL A 4 -33.95 32.20 -28.08
C VAL A 4 -34.68 31.46 -26.93
N SER A 5 -34.20 31.75 -25.71
CA SER A 5 -34.81 31.85 -24.35
C SER A 5 -35.65 30.72 -23.74
N VAL A 6 -35.44 30.48 -22.42
CA VAL A 6 -36.41 30.78 -21.35
C VAL A 6 -35.68 31.02 -20.01
N VAL A 7 -36.15 32.06 -19.32
CA VAL A 7 -35.80 32.62 -18.00
C VAL A 7 -36.57 31.89 -16.90
N GLY A 8 -35.96 31.72 -15.72
CA GLY A 8 -36.65 31.37 -14.48
C GLY A 8 -36.19 32.26 -13.33
N ALA A 9 -37.05 33.21 -12.94
CA ALA A 9 -36.91 34.11 -11.79
C ALA A 9 -38.02 33.84 -10.76
N SER A 10 -37.86 34.43 -9.57
CA SER A 10 -38.77 34.51 -8.39
C SER A 10 -38.29 33.64 -7.20
N SER A 11 -38.20 34.10 -5.95
CA SER A 11 -39.00 35.14 -5.28
C SER A 11 -38.25 35.87 -4.16
N LEU A 12 -38.51 37.17 -4.07
CA LEU A 12 -38.42 38.03 -2.89
C LEU A 12 -39.51 37.68 -1.86
N VAL A 13 -39.22 37.78 -0.55
CA VAL A 13 -40.11 38.44 0.43
C VAL A 13 -39.26 39.09 1.53
N LEU A 14 -39.28 40.43 1.55
CA LEU A 14 -38.95 41.28 2.70
C LEU A 14 -40.07 41.21 3.75
N SER A 15 -39.75 41.40 5.02
CA SER A 15 -40.69 41.98 5.99
C SER A 15 -39.96 42.98 6.87
N LEU A 16 -40.45 44.22 6.79
CA LEU A 16 -40.04 45.41 7.50
C LEU A 16 -40.81 45.53 8.82
N ALA A 17 -40.08 46.02 9.83
CA ALA A 17 -40.45 47.00 10.85
C ALA A 17 -41.65 46.74 11.80
N ALA A 18 -41.34 46.83 13.10
CA ALA A 18 -42.09 47.68 14.02
C ALA A 18 -41.17 48.20 15.13
N SER A 19 -41.12 49.52 15.25
CA SER A 19 -40.45 50.30 16.28
C SER A 19 -41.39 50.49 17.48
N ALA A 20 -40.88 50.45 18.71
CA ALA A 20 -41.51 51.13 19.85
C ALA A 20 -40.49 51.52 20.92
N SER A 21 -40.70 52.73 21.42
CA SER A 21 -39.84 53.60 22.22
C SER A 21 -39.55 53.17 23.67
N ILE A 22 -38.35 53.57 24.13
CA ILE A 22 -38.02 54.28 25.39
C ILE A 22 -38.72 53.82 26.69
N VAL A 23 -37.92 53.20 27.58
CA VAL A 23 -37.97 53.47 29.03
C VAL A 23 -36.53 53.54 29.56
N LYS A 24 -36.15 54.74 30.03
CA LYS A 24 -34.97 54.97 30.89
C LYS A 24 -35.26 54.38 32.25
N GLY A 25 -34.56 53.29 32.60
CA GLY A 25 -34.48 52.77 33.95
C GLY A 25 -33.01 52.67 34.35
N ASN A 26 -32.61 53.43 35.36
CA ASN A 26 -31.33 53.23 36.04
C ASN A 26 -31.34 51.84 36.68
N VAL A 27 -30.73 50.86 35.99
CA VAL A 27 -30.48 49.53 36.51
C VAL A 27 -28.98 49.42 36.73
N LEU A 28 -28.62 49.20 37.98
CA LEU A 28 -27.30 48.85 38.48
C LEU A 28 -26.59 47.88 37.51
N GLU A 29 -25.34 48.18 37.16
CA GLU A 29 -24.46 47.24 36.47
C GLU A 29 -24.58 45.85 37.13
N PRO A 30 -24.90 44.80 36.37
CA PRO A 30 -24.74 43.46 36.86
C PRO A 30 -23.26 43.29 37.14
N ARG A 31 -22.91 43.08 38.43
CA ARG A 31 -21.68 42.42 38.84
C ARG A 31 -21.31 41.41 37.76
N GLN A 32 -20.10 41.54 37.21
CA GLN A 32 -19.46 40.57 36.32
C GLN A 32 -20.04 39.20 36.60
N SER A 33 -20.81 38.67 35.64
CA SER A 33 -21.32 37.31 35.76
C SER A 33 -20.11 36.46 36.11
N PHE A 34 -20.09 35.90 37.32
CA PHE A 34 -19.11 34.92 37.74
C PHE A 34 -19.36 33.71 36.82
N ARG A 35 -18.81 33.77 35.60
CA ARG A 35 -18.62 32.58 34.81
C ARG A 35 -17.72 31.74 35.68
N SER A 36 -18.25 30.60 36.13
CA SER A 36 -17.47 29.60 36.83
C SER A 36 -16.15 29.46 36.09
N PRO A 37 -15.01 29.58 36.78
CA PRO A 37 -13.69 29.51 36.15
C PRO A 37 -13.66 28.31 35.20
N GLN A 38 -13.44 28.60 33.92
CA GLN A 38 -13.43 27.57 32.89
C GLN A 38 -12.15 26.77 33.03
N TRP A 39 -12.20 25.45 32.81
CA TRP A 39 -10.97 24.68 32.69
C TRP A 39 -10.25 25.10 31.42
N PHE A 40 -9.05 25.64 31.57
CA PHE A 40 -8.20 25.98 30.45
C PHE A 40 -7.26 24.83 30.13
N ARG A 41 -7.33 24.35 28.89
CA ARG A 41 -6.30 23.45 28.34
C ARG A 41 -5.04 24.29 28.05
N PRO A 42 -3.82 23.77 28.31
CA PRO A 42 -2.60 24.46 27.93
C PRO A 42 -2.59 24.78 26.42
N GLY A 43 -2.23 26.02 26.08
CA GLY A 43 -2.10 26.45 24.69
C GLY A 43 -0.81 25.91 24.06
N VAL A 44 -0.87 25.52 22.79
CA VAL A 44 0.34 25.29 21.97
C VAL A 44 0.95 26.65 21.59
N HIS A 45 2.25 26.82 21.83
CA HIS A 45 3.03 28.08 21.66
C HIS A 45 2.77 29.16 22.71
N CYS A 46 2.80 28.76 23.97
CA CYS A 46 2.53 29.64 25.08
C CYS A 46 3.77 30.29 25.69
N TYR A 47 3.82 31.63 25.59
CA TYR A 47 4.86 32.48 26.16
C TYR A 47 4.34 33.40 27.28
N LYS A 48 3.03 33.46 27.49
CA LYS A 48 2.39 34.27 28.52
C LYS A 48 2.08 33.44 29.76
N ARG A 49 2.28 34.03 30.95
CA ARG A 49 1.93 33.41 32.24
C ARG A 49 0.47 33.66 32.58
N GLU A 50 -0.43 33.13 31.78
CA GLU A 50 -1.88 33.21 31.99
C GLU A 50 -2.49 31.79 31.98
N GLU A 51 -3.61 31.61 32.69
CA GLU A 51 -4.22 30.28 32.88
C GLU A 51 -4.62 29.64 31.55
N SER A 52 -5.18 30.44 30.63
CA SER A 52 -5.52 30.02 29.26
C SER A 52 -4.33 29.48 28.47
N CYS A 53 -3.12 29.78 28.93
CA CYS A 53 -1.88 29.50 28.24
C CYS A 53 -1.13 28.33 28.89
N LEU A 54 -0.95 28.38 30.22
CA LEU A 54 -0.28 27.35 31.01
C LEU A 54 -1.18 26.13 31.25
N GLY A 55 -2.49 26.32 31.19
CA GLY A 55 -3.52 25.37 31.59
C GLY A 55 -3.80 25.38 33.09
N THR A 56 -5.03 25.03 33.45
CA THR A 56 -5.52 25.02 34.83
C THR A 56 -4.69 24.14 35.76
N GLU A 57 -4.06 23.09 35.23
CA GLU A 57 -3.28 22.14 36.03
C GLU A 57 -2.01 22.78 36.57
N VAL A 58 -1.22 23.40 35.70
CA VAL A 58 -0.01 24.12 36.10
C VAL A 58 -0.40 25.32 36.96
N TRP A 59 -1.51 25.98 36.61
CA TRP A 59 -2.06 27.11 37.34
C TRP A 59 -2.45 26.75 38.77
N CYS A 60 -3.20 25.66 38.99
CA CYS A 60 -3.56 25.21 40.33
C CYS A 60 -2.44 24.43 41.03
N ALA A 61 -1.45 23.90 40.30
CA ALA A 61 -0.32 23.17 40.87
C ALA A 61 0.70 24.09 41.58
N LYS A 62 0.93 25.30 41.06
CA LYS A 62 1.95 26.21 41.61
C LYS A 62 1.33 27.23 42.57
N PRO A 63 1.84 27.36 43.81
CA PRO A 63 1.35 28.35 44.79
C PRO A 63 1.31 29.77 44.25
N GLU A 64 2.32 30.15 43.46
CA GLU A 64 2.44 31.46 42.81
C GLU A 64 1.19 31.84 41.99
N TYR A 65 0.48 30.87 41.43
CA TYR A 65 -0.68 31.12 40.58
C TYR A 65 -1.98 31.05 41.38
N TYR A 66 -2.29 29.90 42.01
CA TYR A 66 -3.58 29.76 42.69
C TYR A 66 -3.71 30.62 43.95
N LYS A 67 -2.62 30.85 44.68
CA LYS A 67 -2.64 31.58 45.95
C LYS A 67 -2.41 33.06 45.74
N ASP A 68 -1.42 33.42 44.91
CA ASP A 68 -1.00 34.82 44.79
C ASP A 68 -1.76 35.57 43.70
N ILE A 69 -2.15 34.92 42.60
CA ILE A 69 -2.93 35.55 41.53
C ILE A 69 -4.43 35.39 41.80
N ASP A 70 -4.92 34.15 41.89
CA ASP A 70 -6.36 33.87 41.97
C ASP A 70 -6.95 33.95 43.38
N LYS A 71 -6.10 34.05 44.40
CA LYS A 71 -6.49 34.16 45.81
C LYS A 71 -7.30 32.96 46.34
N TYR A 72 -7.11 31.78 45.77
CA TYR A 72 -7.67 30.56 46.35
C TYR A 72 -6.95 30.21 47.65
N PRO A 73 -7.68 29.84 48.72
CA PRO A 73 -7.09 29.54 50.03
C PRO A 73 -6.27 28.24 50.02
N SER A 74 -6.52 27.36 49.04
CA SER A 74 -5.83 26.09 48.88
C SER A 74 -5.79 25.68 47.41
N GLN A 75 -4.86 24.78 47.08
CA GLN A 75 -4.76 24.16 45.77
C GLN A 75 -6.06 23.41 45.40
N GLN A 76 -6.67 22.73 46.38
CA GLN A 76 -7.92 22.00 46.18
C GLN A 76 -9.08 22.95 45.77
N ALA A 77 -9.21 24.11 46.43
CA ALA A 77 -10.24 25.09 46.09
C ALA A 77 -10.08 25.64 44.66
N CYS A 78 -8.84 25.75 44.16
CA CYS A 78 -8.56 26.15 42.79
C CYS A 78 -9.05 25.12 41.77
N PHE A 79 -8.82 23.83 42.03
CA PHE A 79 -9.26 22.73 41.17
C PHE A 79 -10.78 22.52 41.19
N ASP A 80 -11.39 22.56 42.38
CA ASP A 80 -12.85 22.39 42.54
C ASP A 80 -13.65 23.49 41.81
N ALA A 81 -13.05 24.67 41.64
CA ALA A 81 -13.68 25.77 40.92
C ALA A 81 -13.75 25.56 39.39
N ARG A 82 -13.06 24.55 38.84
CA ARG A 82 -12.79 24.44 37.38
C ARG A 82 -13.17 23.10 36.78
N ILE A 83 -14.12 22.36 37.34
CA ILE A 83 -14.43 20.96 36.97
C ILE A 83 -15.03 20.83 35.54
N GLU A 84 -14.19 21.01 34.51
CA GLU A 84 -14.38 20.47 33.17
C GLU A 84 -13.29 19.41 32.95
N ARG A 85 -13.67 18.26 32.41
CA ARG A 85 -12.81 17.08 32.30
C ARG A 85 -11.77 17.27 31.20
N THR A 86 -10.51 17.45 31.56
CA THR A 86 -9.38 17.34 30.64
C THR A 86 -9.28 15.90 30.14
N GLU A 87 -8.92 15.72 28.88
CA GLU A 87 -8.67 14.38 28.33
C GLU A 87 -7.38 13.81 28.91
N TRP A 88 -7.32 12.48 29.07
CA TRP A 88 -6.08 11.80 29.45
C TRP A 88 -4.99 11.99 28.37
N ARG A 89 -3.79 12.40 28.77
CA ARG A 89 -2.63 12.60 27.88
C ARG A 89 -1.51 11.63 28.21
N TYR A 90 -0.76 11.25 27.18
CA TYR A 90 0.44 10.42 27.30
C TYR A 90 1.67 11.24 26.94
N ILE A 91 2.84 10.77 27.37
CA ILE A 91 4.12 11.46 27.13
C ILE A 91 4.34 11.71 25.63
N ASN A 92 4.83 12.87 25.26
CA ASN A 92 5.26 13.26 23.92
C ASN A 92 6.55 14.08 24.04
N THR A 93 7.49 13.98 23.10
CA THR A 93 8.74 14.76 23.08
C THR A 93 8.79 15.87 22.03
N ASP A 94 7.66 16.09 21.34
CA ASP A 94 7.44 17.21 20.41
C ASP A 94 7.08 18.56 21.08
N CYS A 95 7.18 18.69 22.41
CA CYS A 95 6.81 19.93 23.08
C CYS A 95 7.63 20.23 24.34
N LEU A 96 7.53 21.47 24.83
CA LEU A 96 8.30 21.98 25.96
C LEU A 96 7.94 21.21 27.25
N ALA A 97 8.96 20.75 27.97
CA ALA A 97 8.80 20.04 29.24
C ALA A 97 7.90 20.81 30.23
N ASP A 98 7.30 20.08 31.18
CA ASP A 98 6.41 20.58 32.24
C ASP A 98 4.96 20.89 31.86
N LEU A 99 4.57 20.64 30.61
CA LEU A 99 3.17 20.69 30.18
C LEU A 99 2.59 19.26 30.13
N GLU A 100 1.32 19.10 30.50
CA GLU A 100 0.64 17.79 30.44
C GLU A 100 0.60 17.21 29.02
N THR A 101 0.52 18.08 28.01
CA THR A 101 0.62 17.68 26.61
C THR A 101 1.94 16.95 26.28
N CYS A 102 2.99 17.18 27.06
CA CYS A 102 4.34 16.63 26.85
C CYS A 102 4.68 15.55 27.87
N ASP A 103 4.42 15.81 29.14
CA ASP A 103 4.76 14.87 30.21
C ASP A 103 3.68 13.82 30.41
N GLY A 104 2.48 14.04 29.89
CA GLY A 104 1.32 13.18 30.11
C GLY A 104 0.70 13.33 31.50
N THR A 105 -0.53 12.87 31.61
CA THR A 105 -1.34 12.93 32.84
C THR A 105 -0.65 12.24 34.02
N ASP A 106 -0.08 11.05 33.79
CA ASP A 106 0.57 10.28 34.85
C ASP A 106 1.70 11.05 35.50
N VAL A 107 2.54 11.73 34.71
CA VAL A 107 3.67 12.50 35.23
C VAL A 107 3.19 13.79 35.86
N VAL A 108 2.27 14.53 35.24
CA VAL A 108 1.78 15.80 35.81
C VAL A 108 1.09 15.59 37.16
N CYS A 109 0.14 14.67 37.25
CA CYS A 109 -0.52 14.39 38.53
C CYS A 109 0.47 13.82 39.55
N SER A 110 1.50 13.07 39.14
CA SER A 110 2.51 12.53 40.06
C SER A 110 3.34 13.58 40.81
N ARG A 111 3.39 14.81 40.29
CA ARG A 111 4.11 15.94 40.91
C ARG A 111 3.38 16.51 42.13
N ILE A 112 2.08 16.22 42.28
CA ILE A 112 1.28 16.68 43.42
C ILE A 112 1.66 15.84 44.64
N GLU A 113 2.24 16.45 45.67
CA GLU A 113 2.71 15.75 46.87
C GLU A 113 1.56 15.20 47.72
N ASP A 114 0.50 16.00 47.91
CA ASP A 114 -0.67 15.61 48.68
C ASP A 114 -1.46 14.49 47.97
N TRP A 115 -1.66 13.39 48.68
CA TRP A 115 -2.34 12.21 48.16
C TRP A 115 -3.80 12.47 47.76
N ALA A 116 -4.55 13.24 48.55
CA ALA A 116 -5.96 13.50 48.29
C ALA A 116 -6.12 14.38 47.04
N ILE A 117 -5.27 15.41 46.90
CA ILE A 117 -5.28 16.29 45.72
C ILE A 117 -4.82 15.51 44.47
N ARG A 118 -3.80 14.65 44.59
CA ARG A 118 -3.35 13.78 43.49
C ARG A 118 -4.47 12.83 43.04
N ALA A 119 -5.18 12.21 43.97
CA ALA A 119 -6.30 11.34 43.65
C ALA A 119 -7.42 12.11 42.91
N SER A 120 -7.69 13.35 43.33
CA SER A 120 -8.62 14.27 42.66
C SER A 120 -8.14 14.64 41.25
N CYS A 121 -6.84 14.87 41.04
CA CYS A 121 -6.25 15.11 39.72
C CYS A 121 -6.57 13.97 38.75
N TYR A 122 -6.32 12.71 39.14
CA TYR A 122 -6.68 11.56 38.31
C TYR A 122 -8.20 11.39 38.14
N ALA A 123 -9.01 11.72 39.15
CA ALA A 123 -10.47 11.63 39.09
C ALA A 123 -11.13 12.69 38.20
N ALA A 124 -10.47 13.84 38.02
CA ALA A 124 -10.93 14.91 37.14
C ALA A 124 -10.86 14.54 35.65
N ARG A 125 -10.18 13.45 35.30
CA ARG A 125 -9.99 13.00 33.91
C ARG A 125 -10.85 11.77 33.61
N PRO A 126 -11.25 11.56 32.35
CA PRO A 126 -11.75 10.26 31.94
C PRO A 126 -10.66 9.22 32.18
N LYS A 127 -11.08 7.95 32.32
CA LYS A 127 -10.13 6.85 32.46
C LYS A 127 -9.19 6.82 31.25
N GLY A 128 -7.89 6.62 31.50
CA GLY A 128 -6.93 6.43 30.43
C GLY A 128 -7.23 5.16 29.64
N LYS A 129 -6.92 5.14 28.35
CA LYS A 129 -7.04 3.92 27.55
C LYS A 129 -6.15 2.81 28.11
N TRP A 130 -6.65 1.58 28.08
CA TRP A 130 -5.82 0.42 28.34
C TRP A 130 -4.96 0.10 27.11
N PHE A 131 -3.67 -0.17 27.34
CA PHE A 131 -2.71 -0.44 26.28
C PHE A 131 -1.99 -1.77 26.46
N PRO A 132 -1.94 -2.61 25.41
CA PRO A 132 -0.97 -3.70 25.38
C PRO A 132 0.45 -3.13 25.28
N LYS A 133 1.43 -3.98 25.58
CA LYS A 133 2.84 -3.64 25.43
C LYS A 133 3.16 -3.21 23.99
N TYR A 134 4.00 -2.18 23.84
CA TYR A 134 4.37 -1.59 22.56
C TYR A 134 3.17 -1.07 21.75
N SER A 135 2.22 -0.39 22.40
CA SER A 135 1.10 0.30 21.75
C SER A 135 1.54 1.44 20.82
N PRO A 136 0.72 1.83 19.82
CA PRO A 136 1.05 2.93 18.92
C PRO A 136 1.33 4.22 19.70
N GLY A 137 2.33 4.98 19.24
CA GLY A 137 2.81 6.19 19.92
C GLY A 137 3.80 5.92 21.05
N CYS A 138 4.15 4.66 21.36
CA CYS A 138 5.30 4.37 22.21
C CYS A 138 6.57 5.01 21.62
N LEU A 139 7.28 5.76 22.45
CA LEU A 139 8.43 6.55 22.00
C LEU A 139 9.71 5.73 21.82
N ALA A 140 9.84 4.62 22.55
CA ALA A 140 10.87 3.62 22.34
C ALA A 140 10.62 2.37 23.20
N ALA A 141 10.95 1.19 22.66
CA ALA A 141 10.73 -0.09 23.33
C ALA A 141 11.49 -0.18 24.67
N GLY A 142 10.77 -0.28 25.79
CA GLY A 142 11.36 -0.36 27.13
C GLY A 142 11.56 0.98 27.83
N ARG A 143 10.86 2.05 27.42
CA ARG A 143 10.76 3.28 28.21
C ARG A 143 9.75 3.05 29.35
N GLU A 144 10.23 2.70 30.54
CA GLU A 144 9.41 2.30 31.70
C GLU A 144 8.39 3.36 32.14
N VAL A 145 8.65 4.64 31.85
CA VAL A 145 7.76 5.75 32.19
C VAL A 145 6.57 5.93 31.24
N ASP A 146 6.61 5.32 30.05
CA ASP A 146 5.54 5.41 29.06
C ASP A 146 4.71 4.12 29.05
N GLU A 147 3.47 4.23 29.50
CA GLU A 147 2.52 3.12 29.59
C GLU A 147 2.32 2.39 28.25
N ARG A 148 2.37 3.11 27.12
CA ARG A 148 2.24 2.52 25.79
C ARG A 148 3.40 1.56 25.50
N CYS A 149 4.57 1.80 26.07
CA CYS A 149 5.77 1.01 25.82
C CYS A 149 5.82 -0.27 26.64
N VAL A 150 5.45 -0.19 27.92
CA VAL A 150 5.50 -1.36 28.83
C VAL A 150 4.19 -2.14 28.89
N GLY A 151 3.07 -1.51 28.53
CA GLY A 151 1.72 -2.05 28.68
C GLY A 151 1.12 -1.71 30.04
N THR A 152 -0.19 -1.45 30.08
CA THR A 152 -0.92 -0.97 31.26
C THR A 152 -0.76 -1.85 32.50
N ASP A 153 -0.77 -3.17 32.32
CA ASP A 153 -0.67 -4.12 33.44
C ASP A 153 0.70 -4.03 34.14
N GLU A 154 1.80 -4.14 33.38
CA GLU A 154 3.17 -3.99 33.91
C GLU A 154 3.44 -2.57 34.39
N PHE A 155 2.90 -1.56 33.71
CA PHE A 155 3.00 -0.17 34.13
C PHE A 155 2.44 0.03 35.54
N CYS A 156 1.21 -0.43 35.79
CA CYS A 156 0.55 -0.30 37.08
C CYS A 156 1.20 -1.13 38.20
N LYS A 157 1.85 -2.26 37.86
CA LYS A 157 2.62 -3.09 38.79
C LYS A 157 3.99 -2.48 39.16
N GLY A 158 4.50 -1.56 38.35
CA GLY A 158 5.78 -0.90 38.61
C GLY A 158 5.80 -0.16 39.94
N GLU A 159 6.89 -0.28 40.70
CA GLU A 159 7.05 0.31 42.04
C GLU A 159 6.72 1.81 42.07
N ALA A 160 7.18 2.55 41.06
CA ALA A 160 6.89 3.98 40.93
C ALA A 160 5.38 4.26 40.82
N ARG A 161 4.62 3.42 40.11
CA ARG A 161 3.16 3.61 39.95
C ARG A 161 2.40 3.13 41.17
N VAL A 162 2.80 2.02 41.79
CA VAL A 162 2.25 1.58 43.08
C VAL A 162 2.43 2.67 44.14
N LYS A 163 3.61 3.29 44.23
CA LYS A 163 3.84 4.43 45.14
C LYS A 163 2.94 5.64 44.83
N LEU A 164 2.66 5.89 43.56
CA LEU A 164 1.86 7.04 43.13
C LEU A 164 0.36 6.86 43.27
N TYR A 165 -0.15 5.62 43.08
CA TYR A 165 -1.57 5.25 43.10
C TYR A 165 -1.98 4.48 44.36
N GLY A 166 -1.06 4.16 45.25
CA GLY A 166 -1.30 3.35 46.45
C GLY A 166 -1.33 1.84 46.17
N SER A 167 -1.84 1.40 45.01
CA SER A 167 -1.79 0.01 44.57
C SER A 167 -1.87 -0.13 43.04
N ALA A 168 -1.57 -1.33 42.53
CA ALA A 168 -1.71 -1.63 41.10
C ALA A 168 -3.19 -1.60 40.67
N GLU A 169 -4.10 -2.08 41.53
CA GLU A 169 -5.55 -2.10 41.29
C GLU A 169 -6.12 -0.68 41.23
N ALA A 170 -5.63 0.23 42.08
CA ALA A 170 -6.01 1.63 42.04
C ALA A 170 -5.57 2.30 40.73
N CYS A 171 -4.36 1.98 40.24
CA CYS A 171 -3.88 2.41 38.93
C CYS A 171 -4.76 1.85 37.79
N LEU A 172 -5.02 0.54 37.78
CA LEU A 172 -5.90 -0.11 36.79
C LEU A 172 -7.33 0.43 36.83
N GLY A 173 -7.83 0.80 38.02
CA GLY A 173 -9.13 1.44 38.19
C GLY A 173 -9.25 2.78 37.45
N ARG A 174 -8.12 3.44 37.15
CA ARG A 174 -8.03 4.67 36.35
C ARG A 174 -7.87 4.41 34.85
N ARG A 175 -7.93 3.15 34.42
CA ARG A 175 -7.88 2.76 33.01
C ARG A 175 -9.20 2.16 32.55
N GLU A 176 -9.47 2.34 31.26
CA GLU A 176 -10.54 1.64 30.57
C GLU A 176 -10.32 0.12 30.69
N ALA A 177 -11.37 -0.66 30.46
CA ALA A 177 -11.22 -2.11 30.47
C ALA A 177 -10.38 -2.55 29.27
N ALA A 178 -9.53 -3.57 29.46
CA ALA A 178 -8.79 -4.17 28.37
C ALA A 178 -9.76 -4.66 27.28
N THR A 179 -9.50 -4.27 26.04
CA THR A 179 -10.25 -4.77 24.88
C THR A 179 -9.94 -6.26 24.70
N LYS A 180 -10.99 -7.09 24.54
CA LYS A 180 -10.80 -8.53 24.29
C LYS A 180 -10.10 -8.83 22.96
N GLU A 181 -10.15 -7.90 22.01
CA GLU A 181 -9.47 -8.00 20.72
C GLU A 181 -8.06 -7.43 20.79
N ASN A 182 -7.08 -8.27 21.15
CA ASN A 182 -5.66 -7.91 20.99
C ASN A 182 -5.26 -8.09 19.52
N LYS A 183 -5.68 -7.15 18.66
CA LYS A 183 -5.18 -7.09 17.29
C LYS A 183 -3.70 -6.73 17.34
N LYS A 184 -2.85 -7.64 16.84
CA LYS A 184 -1.42 -7.35 16.65
C LYS A 184 -1.28 -6.13 15.75
N GLN A 185 -0.34 -5.26 16.09
CA GLN A 185 -0.04 -4.09 15.27
C GLN A 185 0.66 -4.50 13.98
N GLY A 186 0.48 -3.70 12.93
CA GLY A 186 1.20 -3.90 11.67
C GLY A 186 2.71 -3.80 11.88
N PHE A 187 3.47 -4.56 11.09
CA PHE A 187 4.91 -4.41 11.00
C PHE A 187 5.24 -3.20 10.13
N LEU A 188 6.00 -2.25 10.66
CA LEU A 188 6.29 -0.99 10.00
C LEU A 188 7.70 -1.01 9.41
N ILE A 189 7.81 -0.61 8.14
CA ILE A 189 9.09 -0.38 7.48
C ILE A 189 9.54 1.05 7.79
N LYS A 190 10.85 1.24 7.95
CA LYS A 190 11.46 2.55 8.20
C LYS A 190 11.00 3.58 7.17
N ASN A 191 10.57 4.75 7.64
CA ASN A 191 10.11 5.85 6.81
C ASN A 191 10.73 7.18 7.26
N ALA A 192 11.81 7.57 6.60
CA ALA A 192 12.54 8.80 6.91
C ALA A 192 11.66 10.07 6.80
N LEU A 193 10.65 10.07 5.94
CA LEU A 193 9.72 11.21 5.77
C LEU A 193 8.75 11.35 6.94
N LYS A 194 8.62 10.33 7.80
CA LYS A 194 7.83 10.41 9.04
C LYS A 194 8.68 10.74 10.26
N CYS A 195 9.99 10.96 10.09
CA CYS A 195 10.92 11.23 11.18
C CYS A 195 11.00 12.71 11.57
N TYR A 196 9.87 13.42 11.59
CA TYR A 196 9.79 14.76 12.14
C TYR A 196 9.42 14.66 13.63
N GLY A 197 10.35 15.04 14.51
CA GLY A 197 10.13 14.99 15.95
C GLY A 197 10.54 13.65 16.59
N ASP A 198 9.62 13.07 17.35
CA ASP A 198 9.87 11.86 18.12
C ASP A 198 10.23 10.63 17.28
N PRO A 199 11.18 9.79 17.74
CA PRO A 199 11.63 8.61 17.00
C PRO A 199 10.66 7.42 17.17
N THR A 200 9.41 7.63 16.78
CA THR A 200 8.35 6.63 16.84
C THR A 200 8.64 5.43 15.91
N GLU A 201 7.94 4.32 16.14
CA GLU A 201 8.02 3.15 15.25
C GLU A 201 7.64 3.47 13.80
N GLU A 202 6.75 4.44 13.56
CA GLU A 202 6.40 4.87 12.20
C GLU A 202 7.56 5.51 11.45
N CYS A 203 8.45 6.19 12.17
CA CYS A 203 9.67 6.76 11.63
C CYS A 203 10.74 5.68 11.45
N GLN A 204 11.05 4.95 12.53
CA GLN A 204 12.21 4.06 12.57
C GLN A 204 11.97 2.70 11.89
N GLY A 205 10.72 2.27 11.81
CA GLY A 205 10.35 0.90 11.49
C GLY A 205 10.48 -0.03 12.70
N THR A 206 9.72 -1.13 12.68
CA THR A 206 9.59 -2.09 13.80
C THR A 206 10.93 -2.65 14.25
N GLU A 207 11.80 -3.05 13.32
CA GLU A 207 13.07 -3.69 13.66
C GLU A 207 14.02 -2.73 14.37
N ASP A 208 14.20 -1.51 13.85
CA ASP A 208 15.05 -0.50 14.47
C ASP A 208 14.44 -0.02 15.81
N PHE A 209 13.12 0.14 15.86
CA PHE A 209 12.39 0.53 17.07
C PHE A 209 12.51 -0.49 18.21
N CYS A 210 12.32 -1.78 17.91
CA CYS A 210 12.42 -2.86 18.89
C CYS A 210 13.87 -3.14 19.31
N PHE A 211 14.84 -2.87 18.44
CA PHE A 211 16.27 -3.07 18.73
C PHE A 211 16.89 -1.88 19.48
N ARG A 212 16.27 -0.69 19.42
CA ARG A 212 16.81 0.51 20.05
C ARG A 212 16.78 0.38 21.57
N ALA A 213 17.96 0.35 22.17
CA ALA A 213 18.10 0.46 23.61
C ALA A 213 17.57 1.83 24.10
N THR A 214 16.55 1.80 24.96
CA THR A 214 15.99 2.99 25.61
C THR A 214 16.85 3.57 26.72
N ALA A 215 17.79 2.79 27.24
CA ALA A 215 18.67 3.21 28.32
C ALA A 215 20.14 3.17 27.85
N PRO A 216 20.90 4.27 28.01
CA PRO A 216 22.31 4.35 27.58
C PRO A 216 23.28 3.39 28.28
N LYS A 217 22.79 2.49 29.16
CA LYS A 217 23.58 1.56 29.96
C LYS A 217 23.06 0.11 29.98
N ARG A 218 22.00 -0.23 29.25
CA ARG A 218 21.50 -1.63 29.20
C ARG A 218 21.56 -2.13 27.78
N HIS A 219 22.40 -3.15 27.55
CA HIS A 219 22.18 -4.03 26.41
C HIS A 219 20.78 -4.60 26.57
N GLN A 220 19.91 -4.32 25.60
CA GLN A 220 18.57 -4.89 25.61
C GLN A 220 18.72 -6.41 25.47
N GLU A 221 18.06 -7.15 26.35
CA GLU A 221 18.14 -8.61 26.26
C GLU A 221 17.56 -9.06 24.92
N PRO A 222 18.25 -9.92 24.15
CA PRO A 222 17.78 -10.39 22.85
C PRO A 222 16.33 -10.92 22.89
N ALA A 223 15.94 -11.54 24.01
CA ALA A 223 14.58 -12.02 24.24
C ALA A 223 13.52 -10.90 24.23
N GLN A 224 13.84 -9.71 24.75
CA GLN A 224 12.90 -8.58 24.76
C GLN A 224 12.74 -7.94 23.38
N VAL A 225 13.85 -7.81 22.64
CA VAL A 225 13.82 -7.34 21.25
C VAL A 225 12.94 -8.27 20.41
N LEU A 226 13.13 -9.57 20.57
CA LEU A 226 12.38 -10.58 19.84
C LEU A 226 10.91 -10.60 20.23
N ALA A 227 10.58 -10.50 21.53
CA ALA A 227 9.21 -10.37 21.99
C ALA A 227 8.51 -9.11 21.44
N CYS A 228 9.24 -8.00 21.30
CA CYS A 228 8.73 -6.78 20.67
C CYS A 228 8.38 -7.03 19.19
N VAL A 229 9.30 -7.62 18.43
CA VAL A 229 9.07 -7.95 17.01
C VAL A 229 7.92 -8.95 16.84
N GLU A 230 7.87 -10.00 17.65
CA GLU A 230 6.85 -11.06 17.57
C GLU A 230 5.44 -10.58 18.02
N SER A 231 5.36 -9.43 18.69
CA SER A 231 4.09 -8.77 19.01
C SER A 231 3.39 -8.16 17.78
N ARG A 232 4.11 -8.03 16.65
CA ARG A 232 3.56 -7.49 15.39
C ARG A 232 2.97 -8.58 14.50
N VAL A 233 2.15 -8.14 13.55
CA VAL A 233 1.75 -8.95 12.39
C VAL A 233 3.02 -9.35 11.64
N ARG A 234 3.11 -10.61 11.22
CA ARG A 234 4.28 -11.11 10.50
C ARG A 234 4.34 -10.44 9.12
N PRO A 235 5.44 -9.75 8.76
CA PRO A 235 5.58 -9.18 7.43
C PRO A 235 5.72 -10.30 6.39
N PRO A 236 5.36 -10.05 5.12
CA PRO A 236 5.43 -11.06 4.08
C PRO A 236 6.88 -11.49 3.78
N LEU A 237 7.04 -12.71 3.29
CA LEU A 237 8.28 -13.21 2.72
C LEU A 237 8.42 -12.69 1.29
N TYR A 238 9.46 -11.90 1.05
CA TYR A 238 9.73 -11.27 -0.23
C TYR A 238 10.71 -12.09 -1.07
N ALA A 239 10.38 -12.28 -2.35
CA ALA A 239 11.36 -12.65 -3.35
C ALA A 239 12.28 -11.44 -3.64
N ALA A 240 13.48 -11.71 -4.18
CA ALA A 240 14.34 -10.63 -4.67
C ALA A 240 13.63 -9.86 -5.80
N ASN A 241 13.81 -8.53 -5.80
CA ASN A 241 13.15 -7.59 -6.71
C ASN A 241 11.63 -7.74 -6.73
N SER A 242 11.01 -7.93 -5.56
CA SER A 242 9.55 -7.99 -5.44
C SER A 242 8.90 -6.74 -6.06
N PRO A 243 7.71 -6.83 -6.68
CA PRO A 243 6.80 -5.67 -6.69
C PRO A 243 6.63 -5.26 -5.22
N ASP A 244 6.48 -4.04 -4.79
CA ASP A 244 6.73 -3.56 -3.40
C ASP A 244 8.17 -3.10 -3.17
N CYS A 245 9.15 -3.50 -3.99
CA CYS A 245 10.46 -2.83 -4.04
C CYS A 245 10.26 -1.41 -4.59
N ASP A 246 10.31 -0.40 -3.72
CA ASP A 246 10.21 1.01 -4.11
C ASP A 246 11.56 1.71 -3.88
N THR A 247 12.39 1.74 -4.92
CA THR A 247 13.69 2.44 -4.92
C THR A 247 13.57 3.96 -5.01
N SER A 248 12.38 4.48 -5.34
CA SER A 248 12.16 5.91 -5.55
C SER A 248 11.94 6.67 -4.24
N LYS A 249 11.26 6.04 -3.26
CA LYS A 249 10.94 6.67 -1.97
C LYS A 249 11.97 6.40 -0.89
N GLN A 250 12.73 5.32 -1.04
CA GLN A 250 13.76 4.93 -0.11
C GLN A 250 15.08 5.17 -0.83
N ASN A 251 15.82 6.22 -0.46
CA ASN A 251 17.19 6.52 -0.94
C ASN A 251 18.21 5.38 -0.63
N HIS A 252 17.75 4.16 -0.38
CA HIS A 252 18.48 2.98 -0.01
C HIS A 252 17.96 1.80 -0.84
N VAL A 253 18.84 1.28 -1.70
CA VAL A 253 18.68 0.05 -2.50
C VAL A 253 18.50 -1.22 -1.62
N PHE A 254 18.52 -1.05 -0.29
CA PHE A 254 18.50 -2.12 0.70
C PHE A 254 17.16 -2.19 1.45
N SER A 255 16.04 -2.31 0.74
CA SER A 255 14.78 -2.73 1.36
C SER A 255 14.63 -4.25 1.24
N GLU A 256 13.93 -4.90 2.19
CA GLU A 256 13.70 -6.35 2.14
C GLU A 256 13.01 -6.79 0.85
N ALA A 257 12.05 -5.99 0.36
CA ALA A 257 11.36 -6.24 -0.91
C ALA A 257 12.30 -6.19 -2.13
N CYS A 258 13.34 -5.36 -2.09
CA CYS A 258 14.31 -5.26 -3.18
C CYS A 258 15.35 -6.40 -3.13
N VAL A 259 15.94 -6.67 -1.96
CA VAL A 259 17.00 -7.69 -1.85
C VAL A 259 16.47 -9.12 -1.67
N GLY A 260 15.20 -9.25 -1.30
CA GLY A 260 14.56 -10.52 -0.93
C GLY A 260 14.84 -10.91 0.53
N THR A 261 13.87 -11.58 1.15
CA THR A 261 13.94 -12.01 2.56
C THR A 261 15.17 -12.86 2.86
N ASN A 262 15.60 -13.72 1.94
CA ASN A 262 16.75 -14.60 2.17
C ASN A 262 18.06 -13.83 2.42
N ILE A 263 18.33 -12.81 1.59
CA ILE A 263 19.52 -11.96 1.73
C ILE A 263 19.33 -11.01 2.92
N TRP A 264 18.12 -10.46 3.08
CA TRP A 264 17.78 -9.58 4.20
C TRP A 264 18.02 -10.23 5.57
N CYS A 265 17.49 -11.43 5.76
CA CYS A 265 17.61 -12.20 7.00
C CYS A 265 19.03 -12.72 7.25
N ALA A 266 19.86 -12.86 6.21
CA ALA A 266 21.27 -13.21 6.35
C ALA A 266 22.14 -12.06 6.87
N SER A 267 21.63 -10.82 6.90
CA SER A 267 22.40 -9.67 7.36
C SER A 267 22.70 -9.75 8.88
N GLN A 268 23.89 -9.30 9.27
CA GLN A 268 24.33 -9.34 10.67
C GLN A 268 23.38 -8.56 11.61
N ALA A 269 22.77 -7.47 11.12
CA ALA A 269 21.80 -6.69 11.88
C ALA A 269 20.54 -7.52 12.21
N ARG A 270 20.01 -8.29 11.25
CA ARG A 270 18.82 -9.13 11.48
C ARG A 270 19.16 -10.37 12.29
N VAL A 271 20.34 -10.98 12.11
CA VAL A 271 20.79 -12.07 12.98
C VAL A 271 20.88 -11.61 14.45
N LYS A 272 21.27 -10.36 14.74
CA LYS A 272 21.25 -9.82 16.12
C LYS A 272 19.84 -9.68 16.69
N ILE A 273 18.83 -9.41 15.86
CA ILE A 273 17.44 -9.22 16.28
C ILE A 273 16.74 -10.58 16.46
N TYR A 274 16.87 -11.47 15.47
CA TYR A 274 16.13 -12.74 15.41
C TYR A 274 16.94 -13.93 15.96
N GLY A 275 18.23 -13.76 16.25
CA GLY A 275 19.14 -14.81 16.71
C GLY A 275 19.72 -15.68 15.58
N SER A 276 18.99 -15.85 14.47
CA SER A 276 19.44 -16.61 13.30
C SER A 276 18.73 -16.15 12.02
N LYS A 277 19.29 -16.51 10.86
CA LYS A 277 18.67 -16.27 9.56
C LYS A 277 17.35 -17.05 9.45
N GLU A 278 17.36 -18.31 9.84
CA GLU A 278 16.24 -19.24 9.70
C GLU A 278 15.05 -18.79 10.54
N ARG A 279 15.28 -18.24 11.75
CA ARG A 279 14.22 -17.69 12.58
C ARG A 279 13.64 -16.40 11.99
N CYS A 280 14.46 -15.56 11.38
CA CYS A 280 13.99 -14.36 10.67
C CYS A 280 13.07 -14.75 9.50
N GLU A 281 13.49 -15.73 8.69
CA GLU A 281 12.68 -16.25 7.57
C GLU A 281 11.38 -16.91 8.06
N ALA A 282 11.44 -17.74 9.10
CA ALA A 282 10.26 -18.41 9.68
C ALA A 282 9.27 -17.43 10.35
N PHE A 283 9.76 -16.27 10.81
CA PHE A 283 8.90 -15.21 11.33
C PHE A 283 8.15 -14.48 10.21
N ARG A 284 8.61 -14.53 8.96
CA ARG A 284 7.86 -13.97 7.85
C ARG A 284 6.60 -14.78 7.59
N GLN A 285 5.52 -14.09 7.25
CA GLN A 285 4.33 -14.75 6.73
C GLN A 285 4.66 -15.22 5.31
N PRO A 286 4.50 -16.51 4.97
CA PRO A 286 4.54 -16.92 3.58
C PRO A 286 3.57 -16.02 2.82
N TYR A 287 4.04 -15.37 1.75
CA TYR A 287 3.19 -14.51 0.92
C TYR A 287 1.89 -15.26 0.67
N SER A 288 0.76 -14.70 1.08
CA SER A 288 -0.48 -15.44 1.35
C SER A 288 -0.92 -16.29 0.15
N ALA A 289 -0.56 -17.58 0.15
CA ALA A 289 -0.98 -18.71 -0.70
C ALA A 289 -1.13 -18.48 -2.22
N GLY A 290 -0.78 -17.30 -2.73
CA GLY A 290 -1.12 -16.86 -4.07
C GLY A 290 0.05 -16.15 -4.72
N PRO A 291 0.09 -16.15 -6.05
CA PRO A 291 1.11 -15.44 -6.79
C PRO A 291 1.08 -13.93 -6.51
N GLY A 292 2.24 -13.28 -6.50
CA GLY A 292 2.37 -11.82 -6.43
C GLY A 292 1.79 -11.14 -7.68
N LYS A 293 1.41 -9.87 -7.58
CA LYS A 293 0.76 -9.17 -8.70
C LYS A 293 1.68 -9.07 -9.93
N TRP A 294 1.12 -9.30 -11.13
CA TRP A 294 1.78 -8.95 -12.38
C TRP A 294 1.83 -7.43 -12.57
N VAL A 295 3.02 -6.88 -12.86
CA VAL A 295 3.21 -5.45 -13.07
C VAL A 295 3.70 -5.16 -14.48
N PRO A 296 2.97 -4.38 -15.30
CA PRO A 296 3.47 -3.95 -16.61
C PRO A 296 4.57 -2.89 -16.45
N PRO A 297 5.48 -2.76 -17.42
CA PRO A 297 6.51 -1.72 -17.40
C PRO A 297 5.87 -0.33 -17.36
N GLN A 298 6.38 0.55 -16.48
CA GLN A 298 5.89 1.93 -16.37
C GLN A 298 6.73 2.89 -17.22
N GLN A 299 6.09 3.57 -18.17
CA GLN A 299 6.75 4.59 -18.98
C GLN A 299 7.21 5.82 -18.18
N ALA A 300 6.69 6.02 -16.97
CA ALA A 300 7.00 7.16 -16.11
C ALA A 300 8.36 7.04 -15.41
N CYS A 301 9.01 5.88 -15.49
CA CYS A 301 10.38 5.72 -15.06
C CYS A 301 11.32 6.57 -15.91
N ARG A 302 11.70 7.73 -15.38
CA ARG A 302 12.50 8.70 -16.11
C ARG A 302 13.94 8.24 -16.34
N ASP A 303 14.47 7.33 -15.52
CA ASP A 303 15.88 6.94 -15.56
C ASP A 303 16.06 5.42 -15.46
N ASN A 304 16.99 4.88 -16.26
CA ASN A 304 17.43 3.46 -16.22
C ASN A 304 18.05 3.03 -14.87
N LEU A 305 18.09 3.92 -13.88
CA LEU A 305 18.60 3.66 -12.54
C LEU A 305 17.59 2.87 -11.69
N ASP A 306 16.30 3.03 -11.95
CA ASP A 306 15.27 2.27 -11.24
C ASP A 306 15.18 0.85 -11.81
N GLN A 307 15.63 -0.12 -11.01
CA GLN A 307 15.64 -1.54 -11.35
C GLN A 307 14.45 -2.28 -10.73
N SER A 308 13.49 -1.58 -10.12
CA SER A 308 12.33 -2.20 -9.50
C SER A 308 11.41 -2.86 -10.53
N GLU A 309 10.66 -3.87 -10.09
CA GLU A 309 9.65 -4.54 -10.90
C GLU A 309 8.51 -3.59 -11.29
N GLN A 310 8.22 -2.58 -10.48
CA GLN A 310 7.23 -1.54 -10.78
C GLN A 310 7.65 -0.68 -11.95
N CYS A 311 8.95 -0.51 -12.11
CA CYS A 311 9.50 0.29 -13.17
C CYS A 311 9.66 -0.52 -14.46
N LYS A 312 10.41 -1.61 -14.35
CA LYS A 312 10.79 -2.48 -15.48
C LYS A 312 9.69 -3.43 -15.93
N GLY A 313 8.72 -3.67 -15.05
CA GLY A 313 7.68 -4.67 -15.25
C GLY A 313 8.18 -6.10 -14.94
N THR A 314 7.23 -6.95 -14.56
CA THR A 314 7.46 -8.37 -14.25
C THR A 314 8.14 -9.10 -15.41
N GLU A 315 7.73 -8.82 -16.65
CA GLU A 315 8.28 -9.47 -17.84
C GLU A 315 9.80 -9.24 -17.97
N GLN A 316 10.25 -7.99 -17.84
CA GLN A 316 11.66 -7.67 -17.98
C GLN A 316 12.48 -8.24 -16.82
N ILE A 317 11.98 -8.15 -15.59
CA ILE A 317 12.64 -8.71 -14.40
C ILE A 317 12.78 -10.23 -14.55
N CYS A 318 11.70 -10.94 -14.87
CA CYS A 318 11.73 -12.38 -14.97
C CYS A 318 12.52 -12.89 -16.18
N GLN A 319 12.50 -12.20 -17.33
CA GLN A 319 13.23 -12.65 -18.51
C GLN A 319 14.73 -12.39 -18.46
N TRP A 320 15.14 -11.25 -17.92
CA TRP A 320 16.51 -10.76 -18.07
C TRP A 320 17.31 -10.75 -16.76
N GLN A 321 16.64 -10.69 -15.61
CA GLN A 321 17.32 -10.55 -14.32
C GLN A 321 17.20 -11.79 -13.43
N SER A 322 16.23 -12.66 -13.70
CA SER A 322 16.08 -13.90 -12.95
C SER A 322 16.94 -15.02 -13.50
N LEU A 323 17.66 -15.71 -12.62
CA LEU A 323 18.38 -16.95 -12.95
C LEU A 323 17.41 -18.11 -13.24
N ASP A 324 16.22 -18.11 -12.62
CA ASP A 324 15.16 -19.08 -12.86
C ASP A 324 13.88 -18.35 -13.28
N ARG A 325 13.76 -18.16 -14.60
CA ARG A 325 12.61 -17.50 -15.24
C ARG A 325 11.29 -18.15 -14.85
N ASN A 326 11.25 -19.48 -14.80
CA ASN A 326 10.01 -20.22 -14.52
C ASN A 326 9.55 -20.03 -13.09
N SER A 327 10.46 -20.14 -12.12
CA SER A 327 10.14 -19.83 -10.73
C SER A 327 9.75 -18.36 -10.56
N CYS A 328 10.38 -17.44 -11.30
CA CYS A 328 10.02 -16.03 -11.27
C CYS A 328 8.57 -15.83 -11.72
N TYR A 329 8.21 -16.27 -12.93
CA TYR A 329 6.83 -16.16 -13.43
C TYR A 329 5.82 -16.93 -12.57
N GLY A 330 6.16 -18.11 -12.07
CA GLY A 330 5.26 -18.91 -11.24
C GLY A 330 4.94 -18.29 -9.88
N ALA A 331 5.80 -17.39 -9.40
CA ALA A 331 5.55 -16.58 -8.21
C ALA A 331 4.72 -15.32 -8.49
N ARG A 332 4.31 -15.07 -9.75
CA ARG A 332 3.46 -13.93 -10.13
C ARG A 332 2.15 -14.37 -10.77
N GLU A 333 1.19 -13.48 -10.75
CA GLU A 333 -0.08 -13.65 -11.42
C GLU A 333 0.20 -13.79 -12.91
N THR A 334 -0.63 -14.57 -13.58
CA THR A 334 -0.59 -14.69 -15.02
C THR A 334 -0.74 -13.31 -15.65
N ALA A 335 0.13 -12.98 -16.60
CA ALA A 335 0.06 -11.72 -17.32
C ALA A 335 -1.31 -11.61 -18.02
N PRO A 336 -1.96 -10.43 -18.03
CA PRO A 336 -3.24 -10.28 -18.69
C PRO A 336 -3.08 -10.43 -20.21
N PHE A 337 -4.07 -11.04 -20.87
CA PHE A 337 -4.17 -11.01 -22.32
C PHE A 337 -4.82 -9.68 -22.75
N LEU A 338 -4.04 -8.82 -23.39
CA LEU A 338 -4.43 -7.47 -23.78
C LEU A 338 -4.89 -7.44 -25.24
N LEU A 339 -6.02 -6.79 -25.50
CA LEU A 339 -6.43 -6.41 -26.84
C LEU A 339 -5.73 -5.09 -27.23
N PRO A 340 -5.45 -4.86 -28.53
CA PRO A 340 -4.85 -3.60 -28.96
C PRO A 340 -5.74 -2.41 -28.58
N GLU A 341 -5.16 -1.43 -27.88
CA GLU A 341 -5.81 -0.16 -27.60
C GLU A 341 -6.07 0.63 -28.90
N GLN A 342 -7.10 1.51 -28.87
CA GLN A 342 -7.40 2.33 -30.03
C GLN A 342 -6.25 3.30 -30.36
N PRO A 343 -6.02 3.61 -31.66
CA PRO A 343 -4.82 4.31 -32.14
C PRO A 343 -4.55 5.67 -31.46
N ASN A 344 -5.57 6.32 -30.90
CA ASN A 344 -5.43 7.63 -30.27
C ASN A 344 -4.75 7.58 -28.89
N GLY A 345 -4.62 6.40 -28.26
CA GLY A 345 -4.00 6.24 -26.93
C GLY A 345 -2.50 5.96 -26.96
N CYS A 346 -1.95 5.60 -28.11
CA CYS A 346 -0.58 5.07 -28.21
C CYS A 346 0.35 6.05 -28.94
N PRO A 347 1.43 6.52 -28.28
CA PRO A 347 2.36 7.47 -28.90
C PRO A 347 3.14 6.80 -30.05
N PRO A 348 3.20 7.41 -31.25
CA PRO A 348 3.81 6.80 -32.44
C PRO A 348 5.34 6.69 -32.37
N THR A 349 6.00 7.38 -31.43
CA THR A 349 7.46 7.54 -31.38
C THR A 349 8.16 6.65 -30.35
N LYS A 350 7.42 5.81 -29.62
CA LYS A 350 7.98 4.93 -28.58
C LYS A 350 7.94 3.46 -29.01
N PRO A 351 8.83 2.60 -28.46
CA PRO A 351 8.66 1.15 -28.59
C PRO A 351 7.23 0.79 -28.21
N GLN A 352 6.51 0.12 -29.10
CA GLN A 352 5.09 -0.11 -28.90
C GLN A 352 4.92 -1.11 -27.75
N VAL A 353 4.43 -0.65 -26.60
CA VAL A 353 4.13 -1.51 -25.45
C VAL A 353 3.02 -2.50 -25.80
N GLU A 354 2.97 -3.64 -25.10
CA GLU A 354 1.97 -4.68 -25.36
C GLU A 354 0.52 -4.17 -25.39
N SER A 355 0.17 -3.24 -24.50
CA SER A 355 -1.19 -2.66 -24.47
C SER A 355 -1.57 -1.95 -25.78
N CYS A 356 -0.58 -1.42 -26.52
CA CYS A 356 -0.82 -0.74 -27.79
C CYS A 356 -1.01 -1.70 -28.96
N VAL A 357 -0.23 -2.79 -29.01
CA VAL A 357 -0.26 -3.73 -30.14
C VAL A 357 -1.18 -4.92 -29.91
N GLY A 358 -1.57 -5.15 -28.65
CA GLY A 358 -2.25 -6.34 -28.18
C GLY A 358 -1.30 -7.53 -28.03
N THR A 359 -1.64 -8.43 -27.11
CA THR A 359 -0.89 -9.65 -26.80
C THR A 359 -0.60 -10.50 -28.03
N ASP A 360 -1.56 -10.60 -28.96
CA ASP A 360 -1.40 -11.43 -30.15
C ASP A 360 -0.23 -10.96 -31.01
N SER A 361 -0.22 -9.68 -31.41
CA SER A 361 0.87 -9.10 -32.19
C SER A 361 2.17 -9.04 -31.38
N TRP A 362 2.09 -8.76 -30.06
CA TRP A 362 3.24 -8.74 -29.16
C TRP A 362 3.95 -10.08 -29.12
N CYS A 363 3.22 -11.18 -28.90
CA CYS A 363 3.80 -12.52 -28.87
C CYS A 363 4.15 -13.05 -30.27
N TYR A 364 3.36 -12.76 -31.29
CA TYR A 364 3.64 -13.24 -32.65
C TYR A 364 4.92 -12.65 -33.24
N LYS A 365 5.11 -11.33 -33.07
CA LYS A 365 6.25 -10.60 -33.67
C LYS A 365 7.41 -10.41 -32.70
N GLY A 366 7.13 -10.23 -31.41
CA GLY A 366 8.09 -9.77 -30.41
C GLY A 366 8.64 -10.85 -29.47
N TYR A 367 8.22 -12.12 -29.57
CA TYR A 367 8.67 -13.14 -28.59
C TYR A 367 10.21 -13.28 -28.54
N ASN A 368 10.87 -13.24 -29.70
CA ASN A 368 12.34 -13.30 -29.79
C ASN A 368 13.01 -12.07 -29.17
N GLU A 369 12.48 -10.87 -29.45
CA GLU A 369 13.00 -9.61 -28.90
C GLU A 369 12.88 -9.56 -27.38
N MET A 370 11.83 -10.19 -26.84
CA MET A 370 11.55 -10.29 -25.41
C MET A 370 12.19 -11.51 -24.74
N ASN A 371 13.10 -12.22 -25.43
CA ASN A 371 13.85 -13.38 -24.94
C ASN A 371 13.00 -14.58 -24.52
N TYR A 372 11.82 -14.75 -25.12
CA TYR A 372 11.06 -15.99 -25.01
C TYR A 372 11.66 -17.09 -25.90
N LEU A 373 11.57 -18.34 -25.46
CA LEU A 373 12.02 -19.51 -26.22
C LEU A 373 11.14 -19.78 -27.45
N SER A 374 9.86 -19.41 -27.37
CA SER A 374 8.91 -19.58 -28.47
C SER A 374 7.72 -18.62 -28.32
N GLN A 375 6.98 -18.44 -29.42
CA GLN A 375 5.68 -17.78 -29.41
C GLN A 375 4.72 -18.44 -28.40
N GLY A 376 4.70 -19.78 -28.35
CA GLY A 376 3.87 -20.55 -27.41
C GLY A 376 4.18 -20.24 -25.95
N GLU A 377 5.47 -20.07 -25.60
CA GLU A 377 5.87 -19.66 -24.26
C GLU A 377 5.32 -18.27 -23.90
N CYS A 378 5.44 -17.29 -24.80
CA CYS A 378 4.93 -15.92 -24.58
C CYS A 378 3.43 -15.92 -24.27
N PHE A 379 2.64 -16.70 -25.02
CA PHE A 379 1.21 -16.86 -24.77
C PHE A 379 0.92 -17.62 -23.46
N SER A 380 1.73 -18.62 -23.12
CA SER A 380 1.55 -19.40 -21.89
C SER A 380 1.71 -18.54 -20.64
N ARG A 381 2.61 -17.53 -20.65
CA ARG A 381 2.75 -16.56 -19.55
C ARG A 381 1.51 -15.70 -19.34
N ARG A 382 0.64 -15.66 -20.35
CA ARG A 382 -0.65 -14.95 -20.34
C ARG A 382 -1.84 -15.89 -20.19
N GLY A 383 -1.58 -17.13 -19.77
CA GLY A 383 -2.61 -18.14 -19.51
C GLY A 383 -3.22 -18.71 -20.78
N PHE A 384 -2.64 -18.42 -21.95
CA PHE A 384 -3.16 -18.87 -23.23
C PHE A 384 -2.38 -20.08 -23.74
N LYS A 385 -3.09 -21.19 -23.94
CA LYS A 385 -2.53 -22.44 -24.44
C LYS A 385 -2.41 -22.43 -25.96
N HIS A 386 -1.53 -21.57 -26.47
CA HIS A 386 -1.35 -21.34 -27.90
C HIS A 386 -1.09 -22.62 -28.68
N ASP A 387 -0.14 -23.45 -28.24
CA ASP A 387 0.27 -24.64 -28.98
C ASP A 387 -0.84 -25.70 -29.03
N GLU A 388 -1.62 -25.83 -27.96
CA GLU A 388 -2.82 -26.69 -27.95
C GLU A 388 -3.91 -26.16 -28.91
N LEU A 389 -4.03 -24.83 -29.06
CA LEU A 389 -4.96 -24.25 -30.04
C LEU A 389 -4.48 -24.49 -31.46
N VAL A 390 -3.21 -24.19 -31.77
CA VAL A 390 -2.61 -24.42 -33.08
C VAL A 390 -2.72 -25.89 -33.47
N ALA A 391 -2.37 -26.81 -32.59
CA ALA A 391 -2.50 -28.25 -32.84
C ALA A 391 -3.96 -28.65 -33.18
N ARG A 392 -4.96 -28.08 -32.48
CA ARG A 392 -6.38 -28.33 -32.78
C ARG A 392 -6.82 -27.73 -34.10
N VAL A 393 -6.36 -26.52 -34.44
CA VAL A 393 -6.67 -25.86 -35.72
C VAL A 393 -6.05 -26.64 -36.87
N VAL A 394 -4.76 -26.97 -36.78
CA VAL A 394 -4.04 -27.78 -37.78
C VAL A 394 -4.69 -29.15 -37.92
N LYS A 395 -5.09 -29.81 -36.83
CA LYS A 395 -5.79 -31.09 -36.92
C LYS A 395 -7.15 -30.97 -37.64
N LYS A 396 -7.94 -29.95 -37.33
CA LYS A 396 -9.30 -29.80 -37.88
C LYS A 396 -9.30 -29.28 -39.32
N MET A 397 -8.40 -28.36 -39.64
CA MET A 397 -8.31 -27.75 -40.96
C MET A 397 -7.36 -28.49 -41.88
N GLY A 398 -6.32 -29.13 -41.33
CA GLY A 398 -5.28 -29.82 -42.10
C GLY A 398 -5.86 -30.92 -42.98
N ASP A 399 -6.77 -31.74 -42.46
CA ASP A 399 -7.40 -32.81 -43.24
C ASP A 399 -8.23 -32.22 -44.40
N MET A 400 -9.03 -31.19 -44.12
CA MET A 400 -9.87 -30.51 -45.12
C MET A 400 -9.03 -29.78 -46.19
N MET A 401 -7.97 -29.09 -45.76
CA MET A 401 -7.03 -28.43 -46.66
C MET A 401 -6.31 -29.47 -47.52
N THR A 402 -5.83 -30.55 -46.93
CA THR A 402 -5.17 -31.65 -47.64
C THR A 402 -6.09 -32.26 -48.69
N GLU A 403 -7.33 -32.59 -48.33
CA GLU A 403 -8.32 -33.13 -49.27
C GLU A 403 -8.58 -32.15 -50.43
N THR A 404 -8.78 -30.87 -50.11
CA THR A 404 -9.06 -29.83 -51.12
C THR A 404 -7.87 -29.64 -52.06
N ILE A 405 -6.65 -29.57 -51.51
CA ILE A 405 -5.41 -29.41 -52.28
C ILE A 405 -5.19 -30.63 -53.18
N LEU A 406 -5.36 -31.85 -52.67
CA LEU A 406 -5.20 -33.06 -53.46
C LEU A 406 -6.25 -33.16 -54.57
N LYS A 407 -7.51 -32.84 -54.28
CA LYS A 407 -8.60 -32.87 -55.26
C LYS A 407 -8.37 -31.89 -56.41
N HIS A 408 -7.94 -30.67 -56.11
CA HIS A 408 -7.65 -29.67 -57.15
C HIS A 408 -6.32 -29.96 -57.86
N GLY A 409 -5.32 -30.46 -57.14
CA GLY A 409 -4.04 -30.91 -57.70
C GLY A 409 -4.21 -32.04 -58.72
N GLU A 410 -5.07 -33.03 -58.44
CA GLU A 410 -5.39 -34.11 -59.38
C GLU A 410 -5.96 -33.54 -60.70
N LYS A 411 -6.85 -32.55 -60.60
CA LYS A 411 -7.39 -31.88 -61.78
C LYS A 411 -6.31 -31.14 -62.58
N VAL A 412 -5.44 -30.38 -61.90
CA VAL A 412 -4.32 -29.68 -62.55
C VAL A 412 -3.41 -30.66 -63.30
N ILE A 413 -3.11 -31.82 -62.70
CA ILE A 413 -2.30 -32.86 -63.33
C ILE A 413 -2.98 -33.40 -64.58
N LYS A 414 -4.28 -33.76 -64.51
CA LYS A 414 -5.03 -34.28 -65.65
C LYS A 414 -5.12 -33.28 -66.79
N ASP A 415 -5.42 -32.02 -66.48
CA ASP A 415 -5.55 -30.95 -67.47
C ASP A 415 -4.20 -30.65 -68.13
N ALA A 416 -3.11 -30.62 -67.36
CA ALA A 416 -1.75 -30.45 -67.89
C ALA A 416 -1.35 -31.60 -68.83
N LEU A 417 -1.65 -32.84 -68.45
CA LEU A 417 -1.34 -34.02 -69.25
C LEU A 417 -2.16 -34.06 -70.54
N TYR A 418 -3.45 -33.76 -70.47
CA TYR A 418 -4.33 -33.69 -71.64
C TYR A 418 -3.91 -32.57 -72.60
N TYR A 419 -3.61 -31.38 -72.05
CA TYR A 419 -3.15 -30.24 -72.84
C TYR A 419 -1.84 -30.54 -73.58
N ASP A 420 -0.89 -31.23 -72.96
CA ASP A 420 0.39 -31.57 -73.59
C ASP A 420 0.25 -32.71 -74.61
N LEU A 421 -0.28 -33.86 -74.19
CA LEU A 421 -0.37 -35.05 -75.04
C LEU A 421 -1.38 -34.90 -76.19
N VAL A 422 -2.55 -34.32 -75.91
CA VAL A 422 -3.62 -34.20 -76.92
C VAL A 422 -3.53 -32.86 -77.64
N GLY A 423 -3.39 -31.77 -76.88
CA GLY A 423 -3.38 -30.42 -77.44
C GLY A 423 -2.11 -30.10 -78.22
N LYS A 424 -0.94 -30.39 -77.64
CA LYS A 424 0.37 -30.11 -78.25
C LYS A 424 0.98 -31.29 -79.00
N ARG A 425 0.37 -32.48 -78.91
CA ARG A 425 0.93 -33.75 -79.44
C ARG A 425 2.34 -34.03 -78.88
N GLY A 426 2.54 -33.71 -77.61
CA GLY A 426 3.77 -33.98 -76.89
C GLY A 426 4.03 -35.47 -76.68
N ASP A 427 5.22 -35.80 -76.20
CA ASP A 427 5.59 -37.14 -75.77
C ASP A 427 5.53 -37.26 -74.24
N GLU A 428 5.91 -38.43 -73.71
CA GLU A 428 5.90 -38.68 -72.28
C GLU A 428 6.80 -37.71 -71.49
N ASN A 429 7.95 -37.32 -72.05
CA ASN A 429 8.90 -36.44 -71.39
C ASN A 429 8.38 -35.01 -71.34
N SER A 430 7.81 -34.50 -72.44
CA SER A 430 7.19 -33.18 -72.47
C SER A 430 5.97 -33.11 -71.56
N ALA A 431 5.14 -34.15 -71.54
CA ALA A 431 3.97 -34.22 -70.66
C ALA A 431 4.37 -34.18 -69.18
N LYS A 432 5.41 -34.95 -68.80
CA LYS A 432 5.95 -34.93 -67.43
C LYS A 432 6.52 -33.56 -67.05
N ALA A 433 7.23 -32.91 -67.96
CA ALA A 433 7.74 -31.55 -67.74
C ALA A 433 6.60 -30.53 -67.57
N SER A 434 5.57 -30.62 -68.41
CA SER A 434 4.36 -29.81 -68.31
C SER A 434 3.64 -30.02 -66.98
N VAL A 435 3.42 -31.27 -66.55
CA VAL A 435 2.81 -31.57 -65.24
C VAL A 435 3.62 -30.94 -64.11
N ASN A 436 4.94 -31.12 -64.07
CA ASN A 436 5.78 -30.51 -63.04
C ASN A 436 5.66 -28.98 -63.02
N ASN A 437 5.68 -28.34 -64.18
CA ASN A 437 5.53 -26.88 -64.28
C ASN A 437 4.17 -26.41 -63.73
N TYR A 438 3.07 -27.03 -64.17
CA TYR A 438 1.72 -26.64 -63.74
C TYR A 438 1.46 -26.94 -62.26
N VAL A 439 1.96 -28.06 -61.73
CA VAL A 439 1.86 -28.38 -60.30
C VAL A 439 2.67 -27.39 -59.47
N ASN A 440 3.89 -27.05 -59.87
CA ASN A 440 4.70 -26.05 -59.16
C ASN A 440 4.03 -24.68 -59.16
N GLN A 441 3.49 -24.24 -60.31
CA GLN A 441 2.73 -22.99 -60.39
C GLN A 441 1.46 -23.02 -59.52
N TYR A 442 0.77 -24.16 -59.45
CA TYR A 442 -0.39 -24.34 -58.57
C TYR A 442 0.00 -24.21 -57.10
N LEU A 443 1.06 -24.91 -56.67
CA LEU A 443 1.55 -24.83 -55.29
C LEU A 443 2.06 -23.43 -54.93
N GLU A 444 2.76 -22.76 -55.86
CA GLU A 444 3.25 -21.40 -55.67
C GLU A 444 2.09 -20.40 -55.51
N LYS A 445 1.05 -20.48 -56.35
CA LYS A 445 -0.16 -19.65 -56.20
C LYS A 445 -0.92 -19.98 -54.92
N LEU A 446 -0.98 -21.25 -54.54
CA LEU A 446 -1.61 -21.69 -53.31
C LEU A 446 -0.91 -21.04 -52.09
N GLU A 447 0.42 -21.10 -52.05
CA GLU A 447 1.24 -20.58 -50.95
C GLU A 447 1.25 -19.04 -50.90
N LYS A 448 1.45 -18.37 -52.04
CA LYS A 448 1.67 -16.92 -52.08
C LYS A 448 0.40 -16.08 -52.15
N GLU A 449 -0.69 -16.64 -52.67
CA GLU A 449 -1.93 -15.88 -52.90
C GLU A 449 -3.11 -16.49 -52.12
N THR A 450 -3.42 -17.77 -52.37
CA THR A 450 -4.68 -18.37 -51.89
C THR A 450 -4.71 -18.58 -50.37
N LEU A 451 -3.64 -19.12 -49.78
CA LEU A 451 -3.58 -19.36 -48.34
C LEU A 451 -3.57 -18.06 -47.52
N PRO A 452 -2.80 -17.01 -47.89
CA PRO A 452 -2.88 -15.71 -47.24
C PRO A 452 -4.28 -15.10 -47.29
N GLU A 453 -4.92 -15.06 -48.47
CA GLU A 453 -6.27 -14.49 -48.63
C GLU A 453 -7.30 -15.27 -47.80
N ALA A 454 -7.24 -16.60 -47.84
CA ALA A 454 -8.12 -17.47 -47.05
C ALA A 454 -7.92 -17.25 -45.54
N THR A 455 -6.68 -17.06 -45.09
CA THR A 455 -6.34 -16.78 -43.70
C THR A 455 -6.89 -15.43 -43.26
N GLU A 456 -6.70 -14.38 -44.05
CA GLU A 456 -7.24 -13.04 -43.76
C GLU A 456 -8.76 -13.06 -43.65
N LYS A 457 -9.43 -13.74 -44.60
CA LYS A 457 -10.89 -13.89 -44.60
C LYS A 457 -11.37 -14.70 -43.39
N PHE A 458 -10.67 -15.76 -43.04
CA PHE A 458 -10.97 -16.56 -41.85
C PHE A 458 -10.85 -15.71 -40.58
N MET A 459 -9.74 -15.00 -40.39
CA MET A 459 -9.51 -14.14 -39.23
C MET A 459 -10.52 -13.00 -39.13
N THR A 460 -10.89 -12.39 -40.26
CA THR A 460 -11.96 -11.38 -40.32
C THR A 460 -13.29 -11.95 -39.82
N ASN A 461 -13.63 -13.19 -40.21
CA ASN A 461 -14.86 -13.85 -39.76
C ASN A 461 -14.80 -14.22 -38.27
N VAL A 462 -13.66 -14.68 -37.78
CA VAL A 462 -13.43 -14.93 -36.35
C VAL A 462 -13.60 -13.65 -35.54
N GLN A 463 -13.04 -12.53 -35.99
CA GLN A 463 -13.18 -11.24 -35.32
C GLN A 463 -14.64 -10.77 -35.28
N LYS A 464 -15.37 -10.88 -36.39
CA LYS A 464 -16.81 -10.59 -36.44
C LYS A 464 -17.61 -11.44 -35.45
N ALA A 465 -17.32 -12.74 -35.40
CA ALA A 465 -18.00 -13.67 -34.48
C ALA A 465 -17.69 -13.37 -33.01
N ALA A 466 -16.46 -12.96 -32.68
CA ALA A 466 -16.06 -12.58 -31.34
C ALA A 466 -16.80 -11.31 -30.87
N VAL A 467 -16.86 -10.27 -31.72
CA VAL A 467 -17.58 -9.02 -31.41
C VAL A 467 -19.08 -9.26 -31.20
N ALA A 468 -19.69 -10.15 -32.00
CA ALA A 468 -21.11 -10.45 -31.89
C ALA A 468 -21.50 -11.16 -30.58
N ARG A 469 -20.57 -11.86 -29.91
CA ARG A 469 -20.82 -12.55 -28.63
C ARG A 469 -20.69 -11.65 -27.39
N HIS A 470 -20.10 -10.46 -27.55
CA HIS A 470 -19.94 -9.48 -26.46
C HIS A 470 -21.02 -8.39 -26.46
N ARG A 471 -21.97 -8.45 -27.40
CA ARG A 471 -23.24 -7.71 -27.39
C ARG A 471 -24.34 -8.67 -27.01
#